data_AF-A0A673GFY3-F1
#
_entry.id   AF-A0A673GFY3-F1
#
_cell.length_a   1.000
_cell.length_b   1.000
_cell.length_c   1.000
_cell.angle_alpha   90.00
_cell.angle_beta   90.00
_cell.angle_gamma   90.00
#
_symmetry.space_group_name_H-M   'P 1'
#
loop_
_entity.id
_entity.type
_entity.pdbx_description
1 polymer ?
#
loop_
_entity_poly.entity_id
_entity_poly.type
_entity_poly.pdbx_seq_one_letter_code
_entity_poly.pdbx_strand_id
1 'polypeptide(L)' 'MDGLTTNGVLVMHPVGFPEEPKQGLWREISVCGDVYALRETRSGPIRGITAGVGRSLFSSLS' A
#
# COMPACT_ATOMS: atom_id res chain seq x y z
N MET A 1 18.30 -2.31 -2.25
CA MET A 1 17.59 -3.58 -2.48
C MET A 1 16.31 -3.49 -1.68
N ASP A 2 15.15 -3.69 -2.31
CA ASP A 2 13.85 -3.63 -1.64
C ASP A 2 13.16 -5.00 -1.66
N GLY A 3 12.25 -5.24 -0.70
CA GLY A 3 11.54 -6.49 -0.52
C GLY A 3 10.26 -6.32 0.30
N LEU A 4 9.41 -7.34 0.25
CA LEU A 4 8.18 -7.41 1.03
C LEU A 4 8.36 -8.39 2.19
N THR A 5 7.69 -8.13 3.32
CA THR A 5 7.67 -9.07 4.43
C THR A 5 6.86 -10.33 4.06
N THR A 6 7.06 -11.44 4.77
CA THR A 6 6.40 -12.72 4.45
C THR A 6 4.87 -12.58 4.36
N ASN A 7 4.26 -11.85 5.30
CA ASN A 7 2.81 -11.71 5.38
C ASN A 7 2.28 -10.34 4.90
N GLY A 8 3.18 -9.43 4.51
CA GLY A 8 2.86 -8.08 4.07
C GLY A 8 2.45 -7.13 5.21
N VAL A 9 2.74 -5.84 5.03
CA VAL A 9 2.14 -4.74 5.78
C VAL A 9 1.14 -4.06 4.85
N LEU A 10 -0.13 -4.01 5.26
CA LEU A 10 -1.21 -3.48 4.44
C LEU A 10 -1.68 -2.14 4.99
N VAL A 11 -1.82 -1.16 4.10
CA VAL A 11 -2.33 0.18 4.43
C VAL A 11 -3.52 0.51 3.53
N MET A 12 -4.54 1.12 4.12
CA MET A 12 -5.68 1.70 3.42
C MET A 12 -5.83 3.14 3.88
N HIS A 13 -5.78 4.05 2.92
CA HIS A 13 -6.04 5.46 3.15
C HIS A 13 -7.46 5.76 2.67
N PRO A 14 -8.39 6.23 3.53
CA PRO A 14 -9.76 6.53 3.12
C PRO A 14 -9.77 7.65 2.07
N VAL A 15 -10.78 7.63 1.20
CA VAL A 15 -11.03 8.69 0.21
C VAL A 15 -12.14 9.58 0.72
N GLY A 16 -12.04 10.89 0.52
CA GLY A 16 -13.07 11.84 0.95
C GLY A 16 -13.09 12.15 2.45
N PHE A 17 -12.08 11.74 3.23
CA PHE A 17 -11.94 12.15 4.62
C PHE A 17 -11.52 13.63 4.71
N PRO A 18 -12.11 14.46 5.60
CA PRO A 18 -13.05 14.09 6.68
C PRO A 18 -14.55 14.14 6.33
N GLU A 19 -14.96 14.70 5.19
CA GLU A 19 -16.38 15.02 4.93
C GLU A 19 -17.24 13.80 4.52
N GLU A 20 -16.75 12.92 3.65
CA GLU A 20 -17.42 11.69 3.20
C GLU A 20 -16.42 10.51 3.15
N PRO A 21 -15.99 9.97 4.30
CA PRO A 21 -14.99 8.93 4.33
C PRO A 21 -15.51 7.64 3.67
N LYS A 22 -14.91 7.29 2.54
CA LYS A 22 -15.13 6.02 1.82
C LYS A 22 -13.89 5.16 1.92
N GLN A 23 -14.09 3.85 1.95
CA GLN A 23 -12.99 2.90 2.00
C GLN A 23 -12.08 3.09 0.77
N GLY A 24 -10.81 3.35 1.01
CA GLY A 24 -9.81 3.44 -0.05
C GLY A 24 -9.30 2.08 -0.48
N LEU A 25 -8.37 2.09 -1.44
CA LEU A 25 -7.75 0.87 -1.90
C LEU A 25 -6.68 0.40 -0.91
N TRP A 26 -6.68 -0.90 -0.64
CA TRP A 26 -5.59 -1.54 0.10
C TRP A 26 -4.32 -1.59 -0.76
N ARG A 27 -3.20 -1.33 -0.10
CA ARG A 27 -1.86 -1.37 -0.67
C ARG A 27 -0.93 -2.12 0.25
N GLU A 28 0.03 -2.82 -0.33
CA GLU A 28 1.12 -3.46 0.40
C GLU A 28 2.33 -2.54 0.41
N ILE A 29 2.97 -2.41 1.58
CA ILE A 29 4.14 -1.55 1.78
C ILE A 29 5.39 -2.40 1.87
N SER A 30 6.43 -2.00 1.13
CA SER A 30 7.73 -2.65 1.20
C SER A 30 8.56 -2.21 2.40
N VAL A 31 9.65 -2.94 2.64
CA VAL A 31 10.60 -2.61 3.71
C VAL A 31 11.21 -1.22 3.51
N CYS A 32 11.43 -0.80 2.26
CA CYS A 32 11.93 0.54 1.94
C CYS A 32 10.83 1.61 1.80
N GLY A 33 9.55 1.25 1.95
CA GLY A 33 8.42 2.19 1.92
C GLY A 33 7.77 2.40 0.55
N ASP A 34 8.10 1.58 -0.44
CA ASP A 34 7.44 1.60 -1.74
C ASP A 34 6.03 0.98 -1.64
N VAL A 35 5.14 1.44 -2.52
CA VAL A 35 3.71 1.10 -2.49
C VAL A 35 3.37 0.15 -3.64
N TYR A 36 2.86 -1.02 -3.28
CA TYR A 36 2.45 -2.07 -4.21
C TYR A 36 0.95 -2.33 -4.13
N ALA A 37 0.37 -2.81 -5.22
CA ALA A 37 -0.94 -3.46 -5.18
C ALA A 37 -0.88 -4.74 -4.33
N LEU A 38 -2.04 -5.23 -3.88
CA LEU A 38 -2.12 -6.50 -3.19
C LEU A 38 -1.63 -7.65 -4.08
N ARG A 39 -1.00 -8.65 -3.45
CA ARG A 39 -0.75 -9.95 -4.05
C ARG A 39 -2.08 -10.68 -4.28
N GLU A 40 -2.10 -11.64 -5.19
CA GLU A 40 -3.27 -12.48 -5.44
C GLU A 40 -3.75 -13.21 -4.17
N THR A 41 -2.79 -13.72 -3.40
CA THR A 41 -3.03 -14.34 -2.09
C THR A 41 -2.15 -13.73 -1.02
N ARG A 42 -2.66 -13.69 0.21
CA ARG A 42 -1.84 -13.27 1.36
C ARG A 42 -0.66 -14.22 1.50
N SER A 43 0.53 -13.66 1.67
CA SER A 43 1.80 -14.39 1.76
C SER A 43 2.22 -15.13 0.48
N GLY A 44 1.54 -14.90 -0.64
CA GLY A 44 1.97 -15.41 -1.95
C GLY A 44 3.38 -14.90 -2.30
N PRO A 45 4.22 -15.68 -3.00
CA PRO A 45 5.60 -15.31 -3.29
C PRO A 45 5.73 -14.21 -4.36
N ILE A 46 4.66 -13.99 -5.14
CA ILE A 46 4.61 -13.02 -6.22
C ILE A 46 4.08 -11.70 -5.67
N ARG A 47 4.92 -10.66 -5.73
CA ARG A 47 4.53 -9.27 -5.38
C ARG A 47 3.46 -8.73 -6.33
N GLY A 48 2.62 -7.83 -5.83
CA GLY A 48 1.70 -7.07 -6.67
C GLY A 48 2.43 -6.08 -7.58
N ILE A 49 1.71 -5.51 -8.54
CA ILE A 49 2.24 -4.45 -9.42
C ILE A 49 2.56 -3.20 -8.60
N THR A 50 3.65 -2.51 -8.95
CA THR A 50 3.94 -1.19 -8.36
C THR A 50 2.78 -0.25 -8.67
N ALA A 51 2.19 0.35 -7.64
CA ALA A 51 1.20 1.39 -7.85
C ALA A 51 1.96 2.64 -8.32
N GLY A 52 1.84 2.97 -9.62
CA GLY A 52 2.62 4.05 -10.24
C GLY A 52 2.56 5.37 -9.48
N VAL A 53 3.75 5.98 -9.30
CA VAL A 53 4.03 7.32 -8.74
C VAL A 53 3.13 7.74 -7.58
N GLY A 54 2.99 6.88 -6.58
CA GLY A 54 2.56 7.29 -5.25
C GLY A 54 3.78 7.59 -4.41
N ARG A 55 4.29 8.83 -4.44
CA ARG A 55 5.12 9.35 -3.34
C ARG A 55 4.39 9.01 -2.05
N SER A 56 5.05 8.25 -1.17
CA SER A 56 4.67 7.94 0.21
C SER A 56 3.20 8.25 0.53
N LEU A 57 2.38 7.21 0.76
CA LEU A 57 1.01 7.35 1.31
C LEU A 57 0.96 8.25 2.58
N PHE A 58 2.11 8.51 3.20
CA PHE A 58 2.29 9.32 4.39
C PHE A 58 2.84 10.73 4.11
N SER A 59 3.08 11.12 2.86
CA SER A 59 3.62 12.46 2.52
C SER A 59 2.61 13.59 2.70
N SER A 60 1.31 13.27 2.78
CA SER A 60 0.25 14.25 3.10
C SER A 60 -0.03 14.39 4.60
N LEU A 61 0.74 13.74 5.47
CA LEU A 61 0.60 13.81 6.93
C LEU A 61 1.58 14.81 7.59
N SER A 62 2.19 15.70 6.81
CA SER A 62 3.04 16.80 7.28
C SER A 62 2.32 18.14 7.22
#